data_AF-A0A7H0JZ49-F1
#
_entry.id   AF-A0A7H0JZ49-F1
#
_cell.length_a   1.000
_cell.length_b   1.000
_cell.length_c   1.000
_cell.angle_alpha   90.00
_cell.angle_beta   90.00
_cell.angle_gamma   90.00
#
_symmetry.space_group_name_H-M   'P 1'
#
loop_
_entity.id
_entity.type
_entity.pdbx_description
1 polymer ?
#
loop_
_entity_poly.entity_id
_entity_poly.type
_entity_poly.pdbx_seq_one_letter_code
_entity_poly.pdbx_strand_id
1 'polypeptide(L)'
;MTKLHNGMSVDFETTLVHEMQREPERRYRQVSSKRYLAAEHCREQWQVDNDARHHPRGVRYYGCAAARAVAHAVERPNCIVAGFSALALYGLPYLVEGADTTLLSTTGRNQLAGPCLPTIRRCRISLTTWNVSHRGVPIQVVHPLTAVVQALVQVKRGEHRWKVVAVDGLGPEEVRAVQLIDCVRRFWGFEAAAIEAAARNKVNAAWLRRVLRLSSARADSPKETEMRLLVGVLAARYGYTVEEQVPLIVDGKVVTVFDLAIPELKIAVMYDGEHHSDYKQRNKDASINIKMTLAGWTPARCSSGTMFECLGLIEELMQKSSQRN
;
A
#
# COMPACT_ATOMS: atom_id res chain seq x y z
N MET A 1 -7.64 2.18 12.41
CA MET A 1 -8.28 1.43 11.30
C MET A 1 -9.44 2.26 10.79
N THR A 2 -9.50 2.50 9.48
CA THR A 2 -10.60 3.27 8.87
C THR A 2 -11.82 2.35 8.75
N LYS A 3 -12.92 2.71 9.42
CA LYS A 3 -14.16 1.91 9.38
C LYS A 3 -14.97 2.25 8.13
N LEU A 4 -14.82 1.41 7.11
CA LEU A 4 -15.54 1.56 5.85
C LEU A 4 -17.04 1.33 6.03
N HIS A 5 -17.86 2.22 5.48
CA HIS A 5 -19.31 2.09 5.44
C HIS A 5 -19.89 2.81 4.22
N ASN A 6 -21.05 2.36 3.74
CA ASN A 6 -21.77 3.06 2.68
C ASN A 6 -22.27 4.41 3.19
N GLY A 7 -22.10 5.48 2.40
CA GLY A 7 -22.44 6.85 2.78
C GLY A 7 -21.29 7.65 3.39
N MET A 8 -20.08 7.09 3.53
CA MET A 8 -18.95 7.79 4.12
C MET A 8 -18.50 9.04 3.35
N SER A 9 -17.90 10.00 4.05
CA SER A 9 -17.18 11.12 3.43
C SER A 9 -15.77 10.69 3.03
N VAL A 10 -15.32 11.17 1.87
CA VAL A 10 -13.96 11.07 1.39
C VAL A 10 -13.30 12.41 1.63
N ASP A 11 -12.42 12.47 2.63
CA ASP A 11 -11.74 13.70 3.01
C ASP A 11 -10.27 13.63 2.61
N PHE A 12 -9.81 14.68 1.94
CA PHE A 12 -8.39 14.94 1.68
C PHE A 12 -8.17 16.46 1.69
N GLU A 13 -6.98 16.89 2.13
CA GLU A 13 -6.64 18.31 2.30
C GLU A 13 -6.62 19.07 0.96
N THR A 14 -6.26 18.35 -0.11
CA THR A 14 -6.11 18.88 -1.46
C THR A 14 -7.39 19.57 -1.96
N THR A 15 -7.30 20.84 -2.36
CA THR A 15 -8.43 21.58 -2.94
C THR A 15 -8.38 21.59 -4.47
N LEU A 16 -9.40 20.99 -5.09
CA LEU A 16 -9.62 21.00 -6.54
C LEU A 16 -10.34 22.29 -6.96
N VAL A 17 -9.73 23.08 -7.83
CA VAL A 17 -10.32 24.32 -8.38
C VAL A 17 -10.82 24.10 -9.81
N HIS A 18 -11.91 24.76 -10.17
CA HIS A 18 -12.34 24.85 -11.57
C HIS A 18 -11.45 25.82 -12.35
N GLU A 19 -11.37 25.68 -13.68
CA GLU A 19 -10.59 26.56 -14.56
C GLU A 19 -10.82 28.06 -14.29
N MET A 20 -12.09 28.45 -14.17
CA MET A 20 -12.52 29.84 -13.90
C MET A 20 -12.16 30.35 -12.49
N GLN A 21 -11.75 29.47 -11.58
CA GLN A 21 -11.40 29.81 -10.19
C GLN A 21 -9.89 29.91 -9.98
N ARG A 22 -9.09 29.87 -11.05
CA ARG A 22 -7.63 29.98 -10.97
C ARG A 22 -7.20 31.42 -10.73
N GLU A 23 -6.27 31.58 -9.80
CA GLU A 23 -5.62 32.86 -9.52
C GLU A 23 -4.41 33.06 -10.47
N PRO A 24 -4.24 34.20 -11.15
CA PRO A 24 -3.13 34.42 -12.09
C PRO A 24 -1.73 34.28 -11.46
N GLU A 25 -1.60 34.60 -10.16
CA GLU A 25 -0.31 34.62 -9.44
C GLU A 25 0.13 33.23 -8.95
N ARG A 26 -0.78 32.24 -8.96
CA ARG A 26 -0.49 30.87 -8.51
C ARG A 26 -0.21 29.92 -9.66
N ARG A 27 0.67 28.95 -9.40
CA ARG A 27 0.94 27.85 -10.33
C ARG A 27 -0.07 26.74 -10.12
N TYR A 28 -0.62 26.21 -11.21
CA TYR A 28 -1.56 25.10 -11.19
C TYR A 28 -1.11 23.95 -12.08
N ARG A 29 -1.47 22.72 -11.69
CA ARG A 29 -1.39 21.51 -12.49
C ARG A 29 -2.78 21.02 -12.83
N GLN A 30 -3.02 20.71 -14.09
CA GLN A 30 -4.29 20.12 -14.52
C GLN A 30 -4.40 18.68 -14.01
N VAL A 31 -5.58 18.30 -13.54
CA VAL A 31 -5.91 16.95 -13.04
C VAL A 31 -6.93 16.27 -13.95
N SER A 32 -7.88 17.03 -14.48
CA SER A 32 -8.91 16.54 -15.38
C SER A 32 -9.25 17.62 -16.41
N SER A 33 -10.27 17.42 -17.25
CA SER A 33 -10.57 18.41 -18.30
C SER A 33 -10.96 19.78 -17.72
N LYS A 34 -11.59 19.82 -16.54
CA LYS A 34 -12.07 21.07 -15.91
C LYS A 34 -11.47 21.36 -14.54
N ARG A 35 -10.67 20.46 -13.96
CA ARG A 35 -10.14 20.59 -12.59
C ARG A 35 -8.63 20.72 -12.56
N TYR A 36 -8.18 21.57 -11.65
CA TYR A 36 -6.79 21.92 -11.43
C TYR A 36 -6.44 21.82 -9.93
N LEU A 37 -5.16 21.61 -9.66
CA LEU A 37 -4.56 21.66 -8.34
C LEU A 37 -3.51 22.74 -8.28
N ALA A 38 -3.51 23.51 -7.20
CA ALA A 38 -2.43 24.42 -6.91
C ALA A 38 -1.13 23.61 -6.68
N ALA A 39 0.02 24.17 -7.08
CA ALA A 39 1.31 23.47 -7.03
C ALA A 39 1.67 23.03 -5.61
N GLU A 40 1.31 23.82 -4.58
CA GLU A 40 1.48 23.50 -3.16
C GLU A 40 0.65 22.30 -2.68
N HIS A 41 -0.41 21.94 -3.40
CA HIS A 41 -1.22 20.75 -3.10
C HIS A 41 -0.85 19.54 -3.97
N CYS A 42 0.16 19.68 -4.84
CA CYS A 42 0.65 18.57 -5.64
C CYS A 42 1.54 17.65 -4.79
N ARG A 43 1.61 16.39 -5.20
CA ARG A 43 2.54 15.41 -4.65
C ARG A 43 3.98 15.85 -4.89
N GLU A 44 4.87 15.44 -3.98
CA GLU A 44 6.30 15.68 -4.09
C GLU A 44 6.88 15.15 -5.40
N GLN A 45 7.73 15.95 -6.05
CA GLN A 45 8.24 15.66 -7.39
C GLN A 45 8.95 14.31 -7.46
N TRP A 46 9.75 13.97 -6.44
CA TRP A 46 10.46 12.69 -6.39
C TRP A 46 9.51 11.49 -6.29
N GLN A 47 8.37 11.62 -5.61
CA GLN A 47 7.35 10.56 -5.54
C GLN A 47 6.67 10.37 -6.89
N VAL A 48 6.34 11.48 -7.57
CA VAL A 48 5.75 11.46 -8.90
C VAL A 48 6.69 10.79 -9.91
N ASP A 49 7.98 11.15 -9.88
CA ASP A 49 8.97 10.56 -10.79
C ASP A 49 9.26 9.09 -10.46
N ASN A 50 9.28 8.73 -9.18
CA ASN A 50 9.41 7.33 -8.77
C ASN A 50 8.24 6.48 -9.25
N ASP A 51 7.00 6.95 -9.07
CA ASP A 51 5.82 6.23 -9.55
C ASP A 51 5.80 6.13 -11.08
N ALA A 52 6.09 7.23 -11.78
CA ALA A 52 6.14 7.25 -13.23
C ALA A 52 7.20 6.28 -13.79
N ARG A 53 8.36 6.14 -13.14
CA ARG A 53 9.40 5.17 -13.54
C ARG A 53 8.89 3.73 -13.54
N HIS A 54 8.00 3.38 -12.63
CA HIS A 54 7.45 2.03 -12.50
C HIS A 54 6.11 1.87 -13.20
N HIS A 55 5.43 2.97 -13.52
CA HIS A 55 4.18 2.97 -14.26
C HIS A 55 4.35 2.29 -15.63
N PRO A 56 3.42 1.41 -16.07
CA PRO A 56 3.56 0.67 -17.34
C PRO A 56 3.73 1.53 -18.59
N ARG A 57 3.36 2.81 -18.49
CA ARG A 57 3.39 3.81 -19.58
C ARG A 57 4.13 5.10 -19.24
N GLY A 58 4.83 5.16 -18.10
CA GLY A 58 5.59 6.36 -17.72
C GLY A 58 4.73 7.59 -17.37
N VAL A 59 3.47 7.42 -16.96
CA VAL A 59 2.55 8.53 -16.73
C VAL A 59 2.85 9.18 -15.39
N ARG A 60 2.89 10.51 -15.36
CA ARG A 60 3.10 11.31 -14.15
C ARG A 60 1.77 11.82 -13.61
N TYR A 61 1.51 11.54 -12.33
CA TYR A 61 0.32 11.98 -11.61
C TYR A 61 0.71 12.91 -10.47
N TYR A 62 0.51 14.21 -10.68
CA TYR A 62 0.83 15.25 -9.69
C TYR A 62 -0.23 15.39 -8.59
N GLY A 63 -1.49 15.06 -8.88
CA GLY A 63 -2.54 15.03 -7.87
C GLY A 63 -2.64 13.66 -7.18
N CYS A 64 -3.03 13.66 -5.91
CA CYS A 64 -3.26 12.40 -5.20
C CYS A 64 -4.38 11.58 -5.86
N ALA A 65 -4.31 10.24 -5.74
CA ALA A 65 -5.22 9.33 -6.44
C ALA A 65 -6.70 9.61 -6.09
N ALA A 66 -7.00 9.94 -4.83
CA ALA A 66 -8.33 10.31 -4.40
C ALA A 66 -8.83 11.60 -5.08
N ALA A 67 -8.02 12.66 -5.12
CA ALA A 67 -8.38 13.91 -5.80
C ALA A 67 -8.61 13.68 -7.30
N ARG A 68 -7.77 12.88 -7.97
CA ARG A 68 -7.97 12.52 -9.39
C ARG A 68 -9.28 11.75 -9.59
N ALA A 69 -9.58 10.79 -8.72
CA ALA A 69 -10.82 10.02 -8.77
C ALA A 69 -12.05 10.90 -8.58
N VAL A 70 -12.06 11.80 -7.58
CA VAL A 70 -13.13 12.77 -7.36
C VAL A 70 -13.31 13.68 -8.58
N ALA A 71 -12.23 14.28 -9.09
CA ALA A 71 -12.29 15.18 -10.25
C ALA A 71 -12.98 14.51 -11.45
N HIS A 72 -12.57 13.28 -11.77
CA HIS A 72 -13.14 12.54 -12.89
C HIS A 72 -14.56 12.04 -12.66
N ALA A 73 -14.91 11.66 -11.42
CA ALA A 73 -16.25 11.22 -11.06
C ALA A 73 -17.27 12.38 -11.14
N VAL A 74 -16.89 13.57 -10.65
CA VAL A 74 -17.75 14.77 -10.72
C VAL A 74 -18.02 15.18 -12.17
N GLU A 75 -17.03 15.07 -13.04
CA GLU A 75 -17.20 15.34 -14.48
C GLU A 75 -18.02 14.27 -15.21
N ARG A 76 -18.17 13.07 -14.63
CA ARG A 76 -18.79 11.90 -15.26
C ARG A 76 -19.73 11.21 -14.26
N PRO A 77 -20.85 11.86 -13.88
CA PRO A 77 -21.72 11.38 -12.80
C PRO A 77 -22.36 10.01 -13.07
N ASN A 78 -22.43 9.59 -14.34
CA ASN A 78 -22.97 8.28 -14.74
C ASN A 78 -21.92 7.15 -14.73
N CYS A 79 -20.69 7.42 -14.28
CA CYS A 79 -19.63 6.43 -14.17
C CYS A 79 -19.43 6.00 -12.72
N ILE A 80 -18.96 4.76 -12.53
CA ILE A 80 -18.67 4.18 -11.21
C ILE A 80 -17.15 4.12 -11.04
N VAL A 81 -16.63 4.63 -9.92
CA VAL A 81 -15.19 4.57 -9.60
C VAL A 81 -14.80 3.14 -9.20
N ALA A 82 -13.66 2.66 -9.71
CA ALA A 82 -13.25 1.25 -9.61
C ALA A 82 -11.75 1.03 -9.40
N GLY A 83 -11.36 -0.21 -9.09
CA GLY A 83 -9.95 -0.62 -8.92
C GLY A 83 -9.20 0.22 -7.88
N PHE A 84 -7.93 0.54 -8.15
CA PHE A 84 -7.11 1.39 -7.27
C PHE A 84 -7.72 2.79 -7.01
N SER A 85 -8.52 3.34 -7.93
CA SER A 85 -9.20 4.63 -7.69
C SER A 85 -10.27 4.51 -6.61
N ALA A 86 -11.00 3.39 -6.56
CA ALA A 86 -11.93 3.12 -5.49
C ALA A 86 -11.20 2.91 -4.16
N LEU A 87 -10.08 2.18 -4.17
CA LEU A 87 -9.24 2.01 -2.96
C LEU A 87 -8.72 3.35 -2.42
N ALA A 88 -8.35 4.28 -3.30
CA ALA A 88 -7.94 5.63 -2.92
C ALA A 88 -9.09 6.43 -2.28
N LEU A 89 -10.31 6.36 -2.83
CA LEU A 89 -11.49 6.99 -2.23
C LEU A 89 -11.85 6.37 -0.87
N TYR A 90 -11.58 5.09 -0.66
CA TYR A 90 -11.71 4.43 0.65
C TYR A 90 -10.55 4.70 1.61
N GLY A 91 -9.59 5.55 1.21
CA GLY A 91 -8.49 6.00 2.06
C GLY A 91 -7.42 4.94 2.30
N LEU A 92 -7.13 4.07 1.32
CA LEU A 92 -5.98 3.18 1.41
C LEU A 92 -4.69 4.03 1.36
N PRO A 93 -3.82 3.97 2.38
CA PRO A 93 -2.72 4.94 2.52
C PRO A 93 -1.56 4.71 1.56
N TYR A 94 -1.42 3.50 1.03
CA TYR A 94 -0.29 3.11 0.20
C TYR A 94 -0.73 2.56 -1.15
N LEU A 95 0.23 2.48 -2.08
CA LEU A 95 0.13 1.77 -3.37
C LEU A 95 -0.81 2.40 -4.41
N VAL A 96 -1.70 3.31 -4.03
CA VAL A 96 -2.74 3.87 -4.93
C VAL A 96 -2.25 5.01 -5.81
N GLU A 97 -1.25 5.76 -5.35
CA GLU A 97 -0.96 7.10 -5.85
C GLU A 97 -0.49 7.14 -7.31
N GLY A 98 0.31 6.17 -7.72
CA GLY A 98 0.79 6.02 -9.09
C GLY A 98 -0.20 5.39 -10.07
N ALA A 99 -1.39 4.95 -9.61
CA ALA A 99 -2.31 4.19 -10.45
C ALA A 99 -3.11 5.06 -11.42
N ASP A 100 -3.37 4.56 -12.63
CA ASP A 100 -4.31 5.15 -13.57
C ASP A 100 -5.70 5.36 -12.91
N THR A 101 -6.31 6.55 -13.08
CA THR A 101 -7.69 6.73 -12.60
C THR A 101 -8.63 5.84 -13.41
N THR A 102 -9.41 4.99 -12.74
CA THR A 102 -10.27 3.99 -13.39
C THR A 102 -11.74 4.23 -13.09
N LEU A 103 -12.53 4.36 -14.17
CA LEU A 103 -13.97 4.48 -14.15
C LEU A 103 -14.63 3.34 -14.95
N LEU A 104 -15.75 2.84 -14.46
CA LEU A 104 -16.63 1.93 -15.18
C LEU A 104 -17.78 2.72 -15.80
N SER A 105 -18.09 2.41 -17.06
CA SER A 105 -19.23 2.98 -17.77
C SER A 105 -20.08 1.87 -18.38
N THR A 106 -21.41 2.02 -18.34
CA THR A 106 -22.34 1.07 -18.96
C THR A 106 -22.46 1.29 -20.48
N THR A 107 -22.39 2.55 -20.91
CA THR A 107 -22.61 3.01 -22.29
C THR A 107 -21.34 3.49 -22.99
N GLY A 108 -20.31 3.88 -22.24
CA GLY A 108 -19.07 4.45 -22.77
C GLY A 108 -18.21 3.46 -23.57
N ARG A 109 -17.38 4.00 -24.46
CA ARG A 109 -16.31 3.26 -25.14
C ARG A 109 -15.12 3.10 -24.20
N ASN A 110 -14.36 2.02 -24.41
CA ASN A 110 -13.12 1.83 -23.68
C ASN A 110 -12.14 2.97 -24.03
N GLN A 111 -11.51 3.52 -23.02
CA GLN A 111 -10.48 4.56 -23.15
C GLN A 111 -9.36 4.24 -22.18
N LEU A 112 -8.12 4.55 -22.57
CA LEU A 112 -6.96 4.43 -21.70
C LEU A 112 -6.69 5.77 -20.98
N ALA A 113 -6.21 5.70 -19.74
CA ALA A 113 -5.87 6.90 -18.97
C ALA A 113 -4.70 7.69 -19.60
N GLY A 114 -4.60 8.95 -19.22
CA GLY A 114 -3.43 9.80 -19.42
C GLY A 114 -3.23 10.68 -18.18
N PRO A 115 -2.31 11.67 -18.23
CA PRO A 115 -2.07 12.57 -17.09
C PRO A 115 -3.35 13.28 -16.59
N CYS A 116 -4.28 13.60 -17.51
CA CYS A 116 -5.53 14.31 -17.22
C CYS A 116 -6.78 13.56 -17.74
N LEU A 117 -6.63 12.27 -18.06
CA LEU A 117 -7.71 11.44 -18.61
C LEU A 117 -7.85 10.16 -17.78
N PRO A 118 -9.07 9.70 -17.49
CA PRO A 118 -9.26 8.42 -16.82
C PRO A 118 -9.25 7.27 -17.83
N THR A 119 -8.91 6.09 -17.35
CA THR A 119 -9.24 4.83 -18.00
C THR A 119 -10.74 4.62 -17.85
N ILE A 120 -11.44 4.48 -18.98
CA ILE A 120 -12.85 4.12 -19.01
C ILE A 120 -12.92 2.66 -19.44
N ARG A 121 -13.51 1.80 -18.62
CA ARG A 121 -13.82 0.41 -18.97
C ARG A 121 -15.31 0.23 -19.10
N ARG A 122 -15.76 -0.35 -20.21
CA ARG A 122 -17.15 -0.71 -20.38
C ARG A 122 -17.49 -1.90 -19.48
N CYS A 123 -18.48 -1.75 -18.60
CA CYS A 123 -18.98 -2.80 -17.73
C CYS A 123 -20.49 -2.98 -17.95
N ARG A 124 -20.89 -4.16 -18.45
CA ARG A 124 -22.30 -4.51 -18.65
C ARG A 124 -22.90 -5.31 -17.49
N ILE A 125 -22.06 -5.70 -16.53
CA ILE A 125 -22.47 -6.49 -15.38
C ILE A 125 -22.92 -5.50 -14.29
N SER A 126 -24.07 -5.76 -13.69
CA SER A 126 -24.51 -5.00 -12.51
C SER A 126 -23.59 -5.34 -11.33
N LEU A 127 -22.96 -4.32 -10.76
CA LEU A 127 -22.06 -4.45 -9.62
C LEU A 127 -22.73 -3.83 -8.39
N THR A 128 -22.52 -4.43 -7.22
CA THR A 128 -22.85 -3.77 -5.96
C THR A 128 -21.96 -2.53 -5.82
N THR A 129 -22.60 -1.38 -5.62
CA THR A 129 -21.93 -0.08 -5.44
C THR A 129 -22.27 0.52 -4.09
N TRP A 130 -21.36 1.34 -3.59
CA TRP A 130 -21.59 2.25 -2.47
C TRP A 130 -21.65 3.68 -3.00
N ASN A 131 -22.35 4.53 -2.26
CA ASN A 131 -22.31 5.97 -2.42
C ASN A 131 -21.34 6.52 -1.38
N VAL A 132 -20.33 7.25 -1.81
CA VAL A 132 -19.49 8.06 -0.93
C VAL A 132 -19.71 9.53 -1.28
N SER A 133 -19.33 10.46 -0.42
CA SER A 133 -19.44 11.88 -0.71
C SER A 133 -18.10 12.58 -0.56
N HIS A 134 -17.84 13.61 -1.37
CA HIS A 134 -16.72 14.52 -1.14
C HIS A 134 -17.26 15.94 -1.18
N ARG A 135 -17.14 16.67 -0.06
CA ARG A 135 -17.67 18.04 0.09
C ARG A 135 -19.12 18.16 -0.36
N GLY A 136 -19.96 17.19 0.03
CA GLY A 136 -21.39 17.12 -0.31
C GLY A 136 -21.72 16.57 -1.70
N VAL A 137 -20.74 16.30 -2.56
CA VAL A 137 -21.00 15.74 -3.90
C VAL A 137 -21.01 14.21 -3.83
N PRO A 138 -22.11 13.53 -4.21
CA PRO A 138 -22.18 12.08 -4.20
C PRO A 138 -21.37 11.46 -5.34
N ILE A 139 -20.68 10.37 -5.04
CA ILE A 139 -19.83 9.62 -5.96
C ILE A 139 -20.17 8.12 -5.82
N GLN A 140 -20.46 7.48 -6.94
CA GLN A 140 -20.66 6.04 -6.99
C GLN A 140 -19.32 5.31 -7.07
N VAL A 141 -19.12 4.35 -6.18
CA VAL A 141 -17.88 3.55 -6.08
C VAL A 141 -18.26 2.08 -5.99
N VAL A 142 -17.51 1.20 -6.66
CA VAL A 142 -17.74 -0.25 -6.52
C VAL A 142 -17.52 -0.69 -5.07
N HIS A 143 -18.29 -1.66 -4.59
CA HIS A 143 -18.16 -2.22 -3.24
C HIS A 143 -16.68 -2.51 -2.88
N PRO A 144 -16.21 -2.24 -1.64
CA PRO A 144 -14.79 -2.33 -1.27
C PRO A 144 -14.10 -3.64 -1.65
N LEU A 145 -14.67 -4.81 -1.31
CA LEU A 145 -14.09 -6.11 -1.71
C LEU A 145 -14.02 -6.27 -3.24
N THR A 146 -14.95 -5.70 -4.00
CA THR A 146 -14.90 -5.69 -5.47
C THR A 146 -13.77 -4.80 -5.96
N ALA A 147 -13.53 -3.64 -5.33
CA ALA A 147 -12.39 -2.79 -5.64
C ALA A 147 -11.06 -3.51 -5.41
N VAL A 148 -10.92 -4.25 -4.30
CA VAL A 148 -9.73 -5.06 -3.99
C VAL A 148 -9.48 -6.11 -5.07
N VAL A 149 -10.52 -6.85 -5.47
CA VAL A 149 -10.41 -7.87 -6.52
C VAL A 149 -10.02 -7.25 -7.86
N GLN A 150 -10.60 -6.11 -8.23
CA GLN A 150 -10.22 -5.40 -9.44
C GLN A 150 -8.77 -4.90 -9.40
N ALA A 151 -8.32 -4.38 -8.27
CA ALA A 151 -6.93 -3.96 -8.06
C ALA A 151 -5.96 -5.16 -8.16
N LEU A 152 -6.30 -6.33 -7.60
CA LEU A 152 -5.50 -7.56 -7.77
C LEU A 152 -5.39 -7.98 -9.24
N VAL A 153 -6.47 -7.87 -10.01
CA VAL A 153 -6.44 -8.11 -11.47
C VAL A 153 -5.54 -7.11 -12.17
N GLN A 154 -5.60 -5.82 -11.80
CA GLN A 154 -4.73 -4.78 -12.35
C GLN A 154 -3.26 -5.05 -12.05
N VAL A 155 -2.91 -5.49 -10.84
CA VAL A 155 -1.56 -5.92 -10.47
C VAL A 155 -1.12 -7.11 -11.31
N LYS A 156 -1.95 -8.17 -11.41
CA LYS A 156 -1.61 -9.39 -12.14
C LYS A 156 -1.41 -9.16 -13.64
N ARG A 157 -2.16 -8.22 -14.23
CA ARG A 157 -2.01 -7.81 -15.64
C ARG A 157 -0.88 -6.79 -15.84
N GLY A 158 -0.29 -6.30 -14.76
CA GLY A 158 0.70 -5.24 -14.79
C GLY A 158 0.14 -3.92 -15.33
N GLU A 159 -1.16 -3.66 -15.14
CA GLU A 159 -1.83 -2.38 -15.45
C GLU A 159 -1.48 -1.31 -14.39
N HIS A 160 -1.12 -1.73 -13.17
CA HIS A 160 -0.53 -0.87 -12.16
C HIS A 160 0.68 -1.56 -11.53
N ARG A 161 1.77 -0.80 -11.34
CA ARG A 161 3.07 -1.31 -10.90
C ARG A 161 3.77 -0.26 -10.04
N TRP A 162 4.45 -0.73 -9.00
CA TRP A 162 5.36 0.05 -8.18
C TRP A 162 6.64 -0.74 -7.93
N LYS A 163 7.66 -0.08 -7.36
CA LYS A 163 8.92 -0.73 -7.02
C LYS A 163 8.69 -1.79 -5.94
N VAL A 164 9.21 -2.98 -6.17
CA VAL A 164 9.30 -4.05 -5.16
C VAL A 164 10.70 -4.63 -5.16
N VAL A 165 11.13 -5.14 -4.02
CA VAL A 165 12.36 -5.95 -3.92
C VAL A 165 12.17 -7.32 -4.56
N ALA A 166 13.25 -7.90 -5.07
CA ALA A 166 13.26 -9.28 -5.51
C ALA A 166 13.24 -10.20 -4.27
N VAL A 167 12.32 -11.17 -4.26
CA VAL A 167 12.22 -12.19 -3.22
C VAL A 167 12.34 -13.55 -3.89
N ASP A 168 13.27 -14.39 -3.43
CA ASP A 168 13.50 -15.69 -4.05
C ASP A 168 12.22 -16.53 -4.07
N GLY A 169 11.94 -17.11 -5.24
CA GLY A 169 10.76 -17.95 -5.44
C GLY A 169 9.43 -17.20 -5.63
N LEU A 170 9.42 -15.85 -5.66
CA LEU A 170 8.22 -15.05 -5.92
C LEU A 170 8.38 -14.14 -7.15
N GLY A 171 7.33 -14.09 -7.98
CA GLY A 171 7.24 -13.09 -9.05
C GLY A 171 6.99 -11.68 -8.48
N PRO A 172 7.45 -10.61 -9.15
CA PRO A 172 7.25 -9.24 -8.67
C PRO A 172 5.76 -8.85 -8.57
N GLU A 173 4.88 -9.44 -9.37
CA GLU A 173 3.43 -9.28 -9.26
C GLU A 173 2.84 -10.00 -8.03
N GLU A 174 3.45 -11.11 -7.58
CA GLU A 174 3.04 -11.79 -6.35
C GLU A 174 3.41 -10.94 -5.14
N VAL A 175 4.63 -10.38 -5.09
CA VAL A 175 5.05 -9.47 -4.00
C VAL A 175 4.12 -8.27 -3.89
N ARG A 176 3.78 -7.64 -5.03
CA ARG A 176 2.80 -6.53 -5.08
C ARG A 176 1.42 -6.95 -4.60
N ALA A 177 0.97 -8.14 -4.99
CA ALA A 177 -0.32 -8.66 -4.56
C ALA A 177 -0.35 -8.92 -3.05
N VAL A 178 0.74 -9.47 -2.47
CA VAL A 178 0.87 -9.65 -1.02
C VAL A 178 0.84 -8.29 -0.32
N GLN A 179 1.60 -7.29 -0.77
CA GLN A 179 1.56 -5.94 -0.20
C GLN A 179 0.16 -5.32 -0.23
N LEU A 180 -0.56 -5.46 -1.34
CA LEU A 180 -1.93 -4.97 -1.45
C LEU A 180 -2.87 -5.69 -0.47
N ILE A 181 -2.77 -7.01 -0.37
CA ILE A 181 -3.59 -7.80 0.56
C ILE A 181 -3.25 -7.42 2.01
N ASP A 182 -1.97 -7.35 2.38
CA ASP A 182 -1.53 -6.96 3.71
C ASP A 182 -2.09 -5.58 4.09
N CYS A 183 -2.03 -4.60 3.19
CA CYS A 183 -2.59 -3.27 3.42
C CYS A 183 -4.10 -3.32 3.70
N VAL A 184 -4.90 -4.00 2.87
CA VAL A 184 -6.36 -4.02 3.07
C VAL A 184 -6.76 -4.82 4.32
N ARG A 185 -6.00 -5.86 4.67
CA ARG A 185 -6.17 -6.60 5.93
C ARG A 185 -5.83 -5.72 7.13
N ARG A 186 -4.69 -5.01 7.07
CA ARG A 186 -4.21 -4.15 8.16
C ARG A 186 -5.09 -2.91 8.40
N PHE A 187 -5.44 -2.19 7.33
CA PHE A 187 -6.09 -0.88 7.45
C PHE A 187 -7.61 -0.95 7.52
N TRP A 188 -8.21 -1.99 6.94
CA TRP A 188 -9.67 -2.18 6.87
C TRP A 188 -10.18 -3.45 7.54
N GLY A 189 -9.30 -4.33 8.03
CA GLY A 189 -9.72 -5.54 8.74
C GLY A 189 -10.42 -6.57 7.85
N PHE A 190 -10.14 -6.58 6.54
CA PHE A 190 -10.70 -7.61 5.67
C PHE A 190 -10.04 -8.95 5.94
N GLU A 191 -10.85 -9.99 6.11
CA GLU A 191 -10.35 -11.34 6.28
C GLU A 191 -9.95 -11.98 4.95
N ALA A 192 -8.93 -12.84 4.98
CA ALA A 192 -8.46 -13.58 3.81
C ALA A 192 -9.59 -14.35 3.12
N ALA A 193 -10.48 -14.97 3.90
CA ALA A 193 -11.65 -15.68 3.40
C ALA A 193 -12.64 -14.78 2.66
N ALA A 194 -12.85 -13.54 3.12
CA ALA A 194 -13.73 -12.58 2.45
C ALA A 194 -13.16 -12.13 1.10
N ILE A 195 -11.84 -11.92 1.04
CA ILE A 195 -11.13 -11.61 -0.20
C ILE A 195 -11.23 -12.79 -1.18
N GLU A 196 -10.97 -14.03 -0.72
CA GLU A 196 -11.09 -15.24 -1.54
C GLU A 196 -12.51 -15.41 -2.10
N ALA A 197 -13.53 -15.24 -1.25
CA ALA A 197 -14.92 -15.33 -1.67
C ALA A 197 -15.29 -14.28 -2.73
N ALA A 198 -14.87 -13.03 -2.53
CA ALA A 198 -15.13 -11.94 -3.48
C ALA A 198 -14.44 -12.15 -4.83
N ALA A 199 -13.27 -12.81 -4.83
CA ALA A 199 -12.44 -13.06 -6.00
C ALA A 199 -12.86 -14.30 -6.82
N ARG A 200 -13.81 -15.11 -6.32
CA ARG A 200 -14.29 -16.33 -6.99
C ARG A 200 -14.66 -16.04 -8.44
N ASN A 201 -14.13 -16.86 -9.36
CA ASN A 201 -14.31 -16.76 -10.82
C ASN A 201 -13.84 -15.45 -11.47
N LYS A 202 -13.12 -14.58 -10.74
CA LYS A 202 -12.58 -13.30 -11.25
C LYS A 202 -11.04 -13.30 -11.26
N VAL A 203 -10.43 -14.08 -10.38
CA VAL A 203 -8.98 -14.26 -10.26
C VAL A 203 -8.67 -15.76 -10.30
N ASN A 204 -7.52 -16.15 -10.86
CA ASN A 204 -7.07 -17.53 -10.81
C ASN A 204 -6.93 -17.99 -9.33
N ALA A 205 -7.67 -19.03 -8.95
CA ALA A 205 -7.79 -19.46 -7.56
C ALA A 205 -6.47 -19.98 -6.98
N ALA A 206 -5.67 -20.71 -7.76
CA ALA A 206 -4.38 -21.24 -7.30
C ALA A 206 -3.39 -20.11 -7.00
N TRP A 207 -3.31 -19.13 -7.90
CA TRP A 207 -2.51 -17.93 -7.70
C TRP A 207 -2.97 -17.13 -6.48
N LEU A 208 -4.28 -16.89 -6.34
CA LEU A 208 -4.81 -16.13 -5.21
C LEU A 208 -4.54 -16.83 -3.87
N ARG A 209 -4.73 -18.15 -3.78
CA ARG A 209 -4.43 -18.91 -2.56
C ARG A 209 -2.96 -18.85 -2.17
N ARG A 210 -2.06 -18.88 -3.16
CA ARG A 210 -0.63 -18.71 -2.93
C ARG A 210 -0.33 -17.34 -2.33
N VAL A 211 -0.88 -16.26 -2.90
CA VAL A 211 -0.71 -14.89 -2.37
C VAL A 211 -1.34 -14.74 -0.98
N LEU A 212 -2.56 -15.25 -0.76
CA LEU A 212 -3.23 -15.19 0.54
C LEU A 212 -2.45 -15.92 1.64
N ARG A 213 -1.88 -17.09 1.34
CA ARG A 213 -1.04 -17.84 2.29
C ARG A 213 0.23 -17.07 2.69
N LEU A 214 0.76 -16.24 1.78
CA LEU A 214 1.93 -15.39 2.04
C LEU A 214 1.56 -14.07 2.74
N SER A 215 0.27 -13.74 2.86
CA SER A 215 -0.20 -12.47 3.39
C SER A 215 -0.33 -12.46 4.91
N SER A 216 -0.17 -11.29 5.51
CA SER A 216 -0.34 -11.02 6.94
C SER A 216 -1.18 -9.75 7.14
N ALA A 217 -1.91 -9.66 8.25
CA ALA A 217 -2.65 -8.45 8.62
C ALA A 217 -1.83 -7.49 9.50
N ARG A 218 -0.55 -7.78 9.73
CA ARG A 218 0.28 -7.12 10.75
C ARG A 218 1.18 -6.00 10.22
N ALA A 219 1.58 -6.06 8.96
CA ALA A 219 2.48 -5.07 8.38
C ALA A 219 1.80 -3.68 8.29
N ASP A 220 2.42 -2.67 8.88
CA ASP A 220 1.99 -1.27 8.89
C ASP A 220 2.43 -0.51 7.62
N SER A 221 3.30 -1.11 6.82
CA SER A 221 3.75 -0.56 5.54
C SER A 221 4.06 -1.65 4.50
N PRO A 222 4.03 -1.33 3.19
CA PRO A 222 4.46 -2.26 2.15
C PRO A 222 5.92 -2.72 2.32
N LYS A 223 6.76 -1.90 2.96
CA LYS A 223 8.17 -2.22 3.19
C LYS A 223 8.38 -3.24 4.31
N GLU A 224 7.54 -3.21 5.35
CA GLU A 224 7.50 -4.29 6.33
C GLU A 224 7.05 -5.61 5.71
N THR A 225 6.06 -5.61 4.80
CA THR A 225 5.70 -6.81 4.02
C THR A 225 6.91 -7.34 3.24
N GLU A 226 7.68 -6.48 2.59
CA GLU A 226 8.90 -6.88 1.88
C GLU A 226 9.95 -7.49 2.82
N MET A 227 10.22 -6.82 3.95
CA MET A 227 11.15 -7.33 4.96
C MET A 227 10.71 -8.69 5.49
N ARG A 228 9.42 -8.87 5.79
CA ARG A 228 8.84 -10.14 6.23
C ARG A 228 9.05 -11.26 5.23
N LEU A 229 8.80 -11.00 3.95
CA LEU A 229 8.99 -12.00 2.90
C LEU A 229 10.47 -12.36 2.75
N LEU A 230 11.38 -11.38 2.77
CA LEU A 230 12.83 -11.60 2.67
C LEU A 230 13.37 -12.39 3.87
N VAL A 231 13.08 -11.95 5.09
CA VAL A 231 13.51 -12.62 6.32
C VAL A 231 12.89 -14.03 6.41
N GLY A 232 11.62 -14.18 6.02
CA GLY A 232 10.94 -15.48 6.00
C GLY A 232 11.62 -16.49 5.07
N VAL A 233 11.97 -16.08 3.85
CA VAL A 233 12.71 -16.92 2.91
C VAL A 233 14.10 -17.25 3.46
N LEU A 234 14.83 -16.25 3.96
CA LEU A 234 16.16 -16.42 4.53
C LEU A 234 16.13 -17.42 5.71
N ALA A 235 15.27 -17.21 6.69
CA ALA A 235 15.14 -18.06 7.87
C ALA A 235 14.77 -19.51 7.50
N ALA A 236 13.86 -19.70 6.54
CA ALA A 236 13.49 -21.03 6.07
C ALA A 236 14.69 -21.81 5.47
N ARG A 237 15.64 -21.13 4.82
CA ARG A 237 16.87 -21.78 4.29
C ARG A 237 17.77 -22.33 5.39
N TYR A 238 17.76 -21.70 6.57
CA TYR A 238 18.57 -22.10 7.73
C TYR A 238 17.77 -22.88 8.78
N GLY A 239 16.48 -23.17 8.53
CA GLY A 239 15.63 -23.94 9.43
C GLY A 239 15.13 -23.17 10.66
N TYR A 240 15.07 -21.83 10.60
CA TYR A 240 14.57 -20.98 11.67
C TYR A 240 13.15 -20.47 11.41
N THR A 241 12.42 -20.15 12.49
CA THR A 241 11.07 -19.60 12.46
C THR A 241 11.10 -18.08 12.51
N VAL A 242 10.21 -17.43 11.74
CA VAL A 242 10.00 -15.98 11.83
C VAL A 242 8.63 -15.73 12.44
N GLU A 243 8.60 -14.93 13.49
CA GLU A 243 7.37 -14.47 14.14
C GLU A 243 7.20 -12.98 13.89
N GLU A 244 5.95 -12.52 13.74
CA GLU A 244 5.62 -11.10 13.57
C GLU A 244 5.08 -10.51 14.86
N GLN A 245 5.34 -9.23 15.10
CA GLN A 245 4.75 -8.46 16.21
C GLN A 245 5.04 -9.07 17.59
N VAL A 246 6.31 -9.43 17.83
CA VAL A 246 6.74 -10.09 19.07
C VAL A 246 7.06 -9.05 20.16
N PRO A 247 6.35 -9.05 21.30
CA PRO A 247 6.61 -8.09 22.37
C PRO A 247 7.87 -8.43 23.17
N LEU A 248 8.72 -7.43 23.40
CA LEU A 248 9.74 -7.49 24.44
C LEU A 248 9.12 -7.08 25.77
N ILE A 249 9.06 -8.02 26.71
CA ILE A 249 8.55 -7.78 28.06
C ILE A 249 9.73 -7.73 29.05
N VAL A 250 9.86 -6.63 29.79
CA VAL A 250 10.84 -6.46 30.88
C VAL A 250 10.07 -6.03 32.13
N ASP A 251 10.28 -6.72 33.24
CA ASP A 251 9.61 -6.48 34.53
C ASP A 251 8.07 -6.39 34.41
N GLY A 252 7.49 -7.30 33.60
CA GLY A 252 6.04 -7.36 33.36
C GLY A 252 5.48 -6.24 32.48
N LYS A 253 6.32 -5.39 31.88
CA LYS A 253 5.90 -4.29 31.00
C LYS A 253 6.40 -4.50 29.57
N VAL A 254 5.54 -4.25 28.59
CA VAL A 254 5.93 -4.22 27.18
C VAL A 254 6.84 -3.00 26.94
N VAL A 255 8.10 -3.25 26.63
CA VAL A 255 9.10 -2.23 26.33
C VAL A 255 8.98 -1.76 24.88
N THR A 256 8.85 -2.71 23.96
CA THR A 256 8.68 -2.51 22.53
C THR A 256 8.06 -3.76 21.91
N VAL A 257 7.62 -3.65 20.68
CA VAL A 257 7.16 -4.78 19.86
C VAL A 257 8.04 -4.83 18.63
N PHE A 258 8.63 -5.99 18.34
CA PHE A 258 9.45 -6.20 17.16
C PHE A 258 8.55 -6.47 15.96
N ASP A 259 8.84 -5.84 14.82
CA ASP A 259 8.08 -6.08 13.60
C ASP A 259 8.18 -7.55 13.20
N LEU A 260 9.41 -8.09 13.26
CA LEU A 260 9.70 -9.51 13.14
C LEU A 260 10.70 -9.95 14.21
N ALA A 261 10.66 -11.23 14.56
CA ALA A 261 11.65 -11.86 15.41
C ALA A 261 12.02 -13.24 14.88
N ILE A 262 13.25 -13.65 15.19
CA ILE A 262 13.72 -15.04 15.09
C ILE A 262 14.03 -15.48 16.52
N PRO A 263 13.02 -16.00 17.26
CA PRO A 263 13.15 -16.26 18.69
C PRO A 263 14.29 -17.22 19.04
N GLU A 264 14.53 -18.23 18.19
CA GLU A 264 15.58 -19.24 18.37
C GLU A 264 16.98 -18.62 18.45
N LEU A 265 17.19 -17.51 17.76
CA LEU A 265 18.46 -16.77 17.72
C LEU A 265 18.42 -15.48 18.53
N LYS A 266 17.27 -15.15 19.15
CA LYS A 266 16.99 -13.84 19.75
C LYS A 266 17.36 -12.67 18.82
N ILE A 267 17.00 -12.76 17.55
CA ILE A 267 17.17 -11.66 16.60
C ILE A 267 15.85 -10.89 16.52
N ALA A 268 15.90 -9.58 16.72
CA ALA A 268 14.75 -8.69 16.65
C ALA A 268 14.89 -7.75 15.45
N VAL A 269 14.01 -7.88 14.46
CA VAL A 269 14.03 -7.06 13.26
C VAL A 269 13.06 -5.90 13.41
N MET A 270 13.53 -4.69 13.13
CA MET A 270 12.74 -3.46 13.24
C MET A 270 12.90 -2.64 11.96
N TYR A 271 11.79 -2.24 11.36
CA TYR A 271 11.75 -1.38 10.18
C TYR A 271 11.34 0.04 10.58
N ASP A 272 12.30 0.95 10.51
CA ASP A 272 12.06 2.37 10.74
C ASP A 272 11.60 3.02 9.43
N GLY A 273 10.33 3.47 9.42
CA GLY A 273 9.80 4.32 8.35
C GLY A 273 10.51 5.67 8.28
N GLU A 274 10.32 6.41 7.18
CA GLU A 274 10.79 7.80 7.10
C GLU A 274 10.07 8.65 8.15
N HIS A 275 10.76 8.96 9.25
CA HIS A 275 10.27 9.83 10.31
C HIS A 275 11.26 10.97 10.55
N HIS A 276 10.73 12.20 10.58
CA HIS A 276 11.46 13.36 11.10
C HIS A 276 11.72 13.12 12.59
N SER A 277 12.96 12.79 12.94
CA SER A 277 13.33 12.35 14.29
C SER A 277 13.46 13.51 15.26
N ASP A 278 12.48 13.67 16.15
CA ASP A 278 12.58 14.56 17.30
C ASP A 278 13.56 14.00 18.35
N TYR A 279 14.20 14.87 19.14
CA TYR A 279 15.14 14.53 20.20
C TYR A 279 14.56 13.53 21.22
N LYS A 280 13.28 13.65 21.56
CA LYS A 280 12.58 12.72 22.47
C LYS A 280 12.52 11.30 21.92
N GLN A 281 12.32 11.15 20.61
CA GLN A 281 12.26 9.85 19.95
C GLN A 281 13.62 9.15 20.03
N ARG A 282 14.72 9.88 19.78
CA ARG A 282 16.08 9.34 19.88
C ARG A 282 16.42 8.78 21.27
N ASN A 283 16.08 9.50 22.33
CA ASN A 283 16.34 9.03 23.70
C ASN A 283 15.52 7.78 24.04
N LYS A 284 14.27 7.71 23.57
CA LYS A 284 13.41 6.54 23.74
C LYS A 284 13.98 5.33 23.02
N ASP A 285 14.41 5.49 21.77
CA ASP A 285 14.98 4.41 20.96
C ASP A 285 16.30 3.89 21.56
N ALA A 286 17.15 4.78 22.08
CA ALA A 286 18.35 4.39 22.81
C ALA A 286 18.03 3.53 24.06
N SER A 287 17.03 3.93 24.85
CA SER A 287 16.57 3.16 26.01
C SER A 287 16.04 1.78 25.63
N ILE A 288 15.28 1.69 24.52
CA ILE A 288 14.77 0.42 23.99
C ILE A 288 15.92 -0.49 23.59
N ASN A 289 16.91 0.02 22.86
CA ASN A 289 18.07 -0.77 22.41
C ASN A 289 18.86 -1.36 23.59
N ILE A 290 19.12 -0.55 24.64
CA ILE A 290 19.79 -1.04 25.86
C ILE A 290 19.00 -2.19 26.49
N LYS A 291 17.67 -2.04 26.62
CA LYS A 291 16.82 -3.08 27.21
C LYS A 291 16.77 -4.35 26.36
N MET A 292 16.77 -4.23 25.03
CA MET A 292 16.86 -5.37 24.12
C MET A 292 18.16 -6.14 24.33
N THR A 293 19.30 -5.43 24.34
CA THR A 293 20.61 -6.04 24.55
C THR A 293 20.71 -6.72 25.92
N LEU A 294 20.22 -6.08 26.99
CA LEU A 294 20.18 -6.68 28.33
C LEU A 294 19.31 -7.95 28.39
N ALA A 295 18.24 -8.02 27.59
CA ALA A 295 17.41 -9.21 27.46
C ALA A 295 18.01 -10.29 26.53
N GLY A 296 19.21 -10.04 25.98
CA GLY A 296 19.93 -10.94 25.09
C GLY A 296 19.42 -10.91 23.64
N TRP A 297 18.66 -9.89 23.25
CA TRP A 297 18.21 -9.70 21.88
C TRP A 297 19.23 -8.91 21.06
N THR A 298 19.44 -9.33 19.82
CA THR A 298 20.24 -8.60 18.84
C THR A 298 19.31 -7.76 17.95
N PRO A 299 19.37 -6.42 18.02
CA PRO A 299 18.57 -5.56 17.15
C PRO A 299 19.12 -5.54 15.72
N ALA A 300 18.29 -5.94 14.76
CA ALA A 300 18.49 -5.79 13.32
C ALA A 300 17.55 -4.69 12.80
N ARG A 301 17.95 -3.44 13.02
CA ARG A 301 17.13 -2.26 12.68
C ARG A 301 17.52 -1.71 11.31
N CYS A 302 16.53 -1.42 10.48
CA CYS A 302 16.77 -0.94 9.12
C CYS A 302 15.73 0.07 8.65
N SER A 303 16.09 0.81 7.62
CA SER A 303 15.17 1.66 6.86
C SER A 303 15.13 1.19 5.41
N SER A 304 14.42 1.91 4.55
CA SER A 304 14.34 1.58 3.11
C SER A 304 15.72 1.46 2.43
N GLY A 305 16.71 2.27 2.85
CA GLY A 305 18.05 2.30 2.29
C GLY A 305 18.99 1.20 2.81
N THR A 306 18.77 0.72 4.03
CA THR A 306 19.68 -0.25 4.72
C THR A 306 19.07 -1.65 4.85
N MET A 307 17.95 -1.92 4.19
CA MET A 307 17.24 -3.20 4.27
C MET A 307 18.11 -4.40 3.91
N PHE A 308 18.95 -4.31 2.87
CA PHE A 308 19.82 -5.42 2.46
C PHE A 308 21.05 -5.60 3.36
N GLU A 309 21.56 -4.53 3.96
CA GLU A 309 22.61 -4.62 4.99
C GLU A 309 22.08 -5.36 6.22
N CYS A 310 20.84 -5.06 6.62
CA CYS A 310 20.16 -5.73 7.70
C CYS A 310 19.95 -7.23 7.42
N LEU A 311 19.58 -7.59 6.19
CA LEU A 311 19.51 -9.00 5.79
C LEU A 311 20.88 -9.69 5.85
N GLY A 312 21.96 -9.01 5.44
CA GLY A 312 23.32 -9.52 5.57
C GLY A 312 23.69 -9.80 7.03
N LEU A 313 23.38 -8.88 7.94
CA LEU A 313 23.57 -9.08 9.39
C LEU A 313 22.80 -10.30 9.89
N ILE A 314 21.52 -10.44 9.52
CA ILE A 314 20.68 -11.58 9.94
C ILE A 314 21.30 -12.90 9.45
N GLU A 315 21.73 -12.95 8.19
CA GLU A 315 22.34 -14.14 7.60
C GLU A 315 23.67 -14.50 8.28
N GLU A 316 24.53 -13.53 8.56
CA GLU A 316 25.78 -13.77 9.31
C GLU A 316 25.51 -14.34 10.71
N LEU A 317 24.49 -13.85 11.41
CA LEU A 317 24.11 -14.35 12.73
C LEU A 317 23.61 -15.80 12.67
N MET A 318 22.83 -16.15 11.64
CA MET A 318 22.40 -17.52 11.39
C MET A 318 23.59 -18.45 11.13
N GLN A 319 24.51 -18.06 10.24
CA GLN A 319 25.70 -18.86 9.90
C GLN A 319 26.59 -19.11 11.12
N LYS A 320 26.82 -18.08 11.95
CA LYS A 320 27.59 -18.21 13.20
C LYS A 320 26.92 -19.18 14.18
N SER A 321 25.59 -19.22 14.23
CA SER A 321 24.88 -20.20 15.06
C SER A 321 24.98 -21.61 14.50
N SER A 322 24.89 -21.79 13.18
CA SER A 322 25.00 -23.11 12.54
C SER A 322 26.40 -23.71 12.65
N GLN A 323 27.46 -22.90 12.76
CA GLN A 323 28.84 -23.38 12.96
C GLN A 323 29.16 -23.78 14.41
N ARG A 324 28.32 -23.38 15.37
CA ARG A 324 28.51 -23.67 16.79
C ARG A 324 27.79 -24.95 17.24
N ASN A 325 26.90 -25.48 16.41
CA ASN A 325 26.19 -26.75 16.61
C ASN A 325 26.84 -27.85 15.78
#